data_AF-A0A919Y053-F1
#
_entry.id   AF-A0A919Y053-F1
#
_cell.length_a   1.000
_cell.length_b   1.000
_cell.length_c   1.000
_cell.angle_alpha   90.00
_cell.angle_beta   90.00
_cell.angle_gamma   90.00
#
_symmetry.space_group_name_H-M   'P 1'
#
loop_
_entity.id
_entity.type
_entity.pdbx_description
1 polymer ?
#
loop_
_entity_poly.entity_id
_entity_poly.type
_entity_poly.pdbx_seq_one_letter_code
_entity_poly.pdbx_strand_id
1 'polypeptide(L)' 'MRGYNFTRPLMLIAIAVLTNFAVTSICMLFGMNQDSASSLGTMAMVLAALWVFSRQRKKR' A
#
# COMPACT_ATOMS: atom_id res chain seq x y z
N MET A 1 -22.51 -20.08 12.12
CA MET A 1 -21.65 -19.01 12.67
C MET A 1 -21.24 -18.09 11.52
N ARG A 2 -21.31 -16.78 11.75
CA ARG A 2 -21.40 -15.70 10.76
C ARG A 2 -20.18 -15.63 9.83
N GLY A 3 -20.44 -15.53 8.52
CA GLY A 3 -19.44 -15.46 7.46
C GLY A 3 -18.44 -14.33 7.66
N TYR A 4 -17.18 -14.69 7.86
CA TYR A 4 -16.08 -13.74 7.90
C TYR A 4 -15.88 -13.17 6.49
N ASN A 5 -16.15 -11.88 6.32
CA ASN A 5 -15.95 -11.16 5.07
C ASN A 5 -14.43 -10.94 4.83
N PHE A 6 -13.76 -11.97 4.29
CA PHE A 6 -12.37 -11.93 3.84
C PHE A 6 -12.10 -10.83 2.79
N THR A 7 -13.14 -10.23 2.20
CA THR A 7 -13.03 -9.11 1.27
C THR A 7 -12.37 -7.87 1.89
N ARG A 8 -12.52 -7.62 3.20
CA ARG A 8 -11.92 -6.46 3.88
C ARG A 8 -10.39 -6.54 4.01
N PRO A 9 -9.79 -7.64 4.51
CA PRO A 9 -8.34 -7.79 4.54
C PRO A 9 -7.75 -7.97 3.13
N LEU A 10 -8.47 -8.58 2.19
CA LEU A 10 -8.01 -8.73 0.82
C LEU A 10 -7.88 -7.38 0.09
N MET A 11 -8.85 -6.47 0.26
CA MET A 11 -8.76 -5.10 -0.28
C MET A 11 -7.58 -4.32 0.30
N LEU A 12 -7.26 -4.53 1.58
CA LEU A 12 -6.11 -3.90 2.25
C LEU A 12 -4.79 -4.32 1.59
N ILE A 13 -4.60 -5.63 1.41
CA ILE A 13 -3.39 -6.18 0.79
C ILE A 13 -3.28 -5.75 -0.67
N ALA A 14 -4.39 -5.81 -1.42
CA ALA A 14 -4.42 -5.39 -2.81
C ALA A 14 -3.99 -3.92 -2.97
N ILE A 15 -4.53 -3.00 -2.15
CA ILE A 15 -4.17 -1.58 -2.21
C ILE A 15 -2.70 -1.36 -1.82
N ALA A 16 -2.20 -2.05 -0.80
CA ALA A 16 -0.81 -1.91 -0.36
C ALA A 16 0.18 -2.32 -1.46
N VAL A 17 -0.06 -3.44 -2.12
CA VAL A 17 0.77 -3.93 -3.23
C VAL A 17 0.68 -2.99 -4.43
N LEU A 18 -0.52 -2.55 -4.80
CA LEU A 18 -0.74 -1.63 -5.92
C LEU A 18 -0.02 -0.29 -5.70
N THR A 19 -0.10 0.24 -4.49
CA THR A 19 0.51 1.53 -4.15
C THR A 19 2.03 1.42 -4.18
N ASN A 20 2.59 0.32 -3.65
CA ASN A 20 4.03 0.10 -3.72
C ASN A 20 4.51 -0.02 -5.17
N PHE A 21 3.83 -0.83 -5.99
CA PHE A 21 4.18 -1.00 -7.39
C PHE A 21 4.10 0.33 -8.16
N ALA A 22 3.02 1.10 -7.97
CA ALA A 22 2.85 2.41 -8.59
C ALA A 22 3.95 3.40 -8.17
N VAL A 23 4.23 3.51 -6.86
CA VAL A 23 5.25 4.45 -6.35
C VAL A 23 6.65 4.07 -6.85
N THR A 24 6.99 2.78 -6.83
CA THR A 24 8.30 2.31 -7.28
C THR A 24 8.47 2.54 -8.79
N SER A 25 7.45 2.23 -9.60
CA SER A 25 7.49 2.48 -11.04
C SER A 25 7.55 3.96 -11.38
N ILE A 26 6.83 4.82 -10.66
CA ILE A 26 6.89 6.28 -10.84
C ILE A 26 8.28 6.81 -10.44
N CYS A 27 8.84 6.38 -9.30
CA CYS A 27 10.18 6.82 -8.89
C CYS A 27 11.25 6.39 -9.91
N MET A 28 11.16 5.18 -10.47
CA MET A 28 12.06 4.73 -11.53
C MET A 28 11.90 5.56 -12.81
N LEU A 29 10.66 5.88 -13.22
CA LEU A 29 10.37 6.72 -14.40
C LEU A 29 10.91 8.15 -14.26
N PHE A 30 10.96 8.68 -13.04
CA PHE A 30 11.57 9.98 -12.76
C PHE A 30 13.11 9.98 -12.76
N GLY A 31 13.75 8.85 -13.08
CA GLY A 31 15.21 8.75 -13.17
C GLY A 31 15.91 8.64 -11.82
N MET A 32 15.18 8.32 -10.75
CA MET A 32 15.80 8.07 -9.44
C MET A 32 16.52 6.72 -9.42
N ASN A 33 17.70 6.71 -8.79
CA ASN A 33 18.46 5.50 -8.54
C ASN A 33 17.60 4.45 -7.84
N GLN A 34 17.75 3.18 -8.23
CA GLN A 34 16.90 2.07 -7.81
C GLN A 34 16.89 1.89 -6.28
N ASP A 35 18.02 2.17 -5.61
CA ASP A 35 18.13 2.16 -4.15
C ASP A 35 17.25 3.22 -3.48
N SER A 36 17.26 4.45 -4.02
CA SER A 36 16.42 5.54 -3.52
C SER A 36 14.93 5.27 -3.79
N ALA A 37 14.60 4.72 -4.96
CA ALA A 37 13.24 4.33 -5.32
C ALA A 37 12.69 3.19 -4.43
N SER A 38 13.52 2.21 -4.09
CA SER A 38 13.14 1.10 -3.21
C SER A 38 12.93 1.55 -1.75
N SER A 39 13.76 2.48 -1.28
CA SER A 39 13.64 3.11 0.05
C SER A 39 12.35 3.93 0.17
N LEU A 40 12.02 4.71 -0.88
CA LEU A 40 10.78 5.47 -0.95
C LEU A 40 9.55 4.58 -1.14
N GLY A 41 9.63 3.54 -1.97
CA GLY A 41 8.56 2.57 -2.18
C GLY A 41 8.20 1.82 -0.89
N THR A 42 9.20 1.40 -0.11
CA THR A 42 8.97 0.77 1.20
C THR A 42 8.36 1.72 2.23
N MET A 43 8.86 2.97 2.33
CA MET A 43 8.22 4.00 3.17
C MET A 43 6.77 4.28 2.75
N ALA A 44 6.52 4.39 1.44
CA ALA A 44 5.19 4.60 0.90
C ALA A 44 4.27 3.40 1.17
N MET A 45 4.79 2.17 1.11
CA MET A 45 4.03 0.96 1.43
C MET A 45 3.61 0.93 2.90
N VAL A 46 4.50 1.30 3.82
CA VAL A 46 4.19 1.40 5.27
C VAL A 46 3.16 2.50 5.53
N LEU A 47 3.35 3.69 4.94
CA LEU A 47 2.39 4.80 5.05
C LEU A 47 1.03 4.43 4.46
N ALA A 48 0.99 3.77 3.30
CA ALA A 48 -0.24 3.30 2.67
C ALA A 48 -0.94 2.26 3.55
N ALA A 49 -0.21 1.28 4.09
CA ALA A 49 -0.76 0.27 5.00
C ALA A 49 -1.39 0.92 6.25
N LEU A 50 -0.69 1.87 6.88
CA LEU A 50 -1.20 2.64 8.02
C LEU A 50 -2.42 3.49 7.65
N TRP A 51 -2.39 4.16 6.50
CA TRP A 51 -3.49 5.00 6.04
C TRP A 51 -4.75 4.19 5.75
N VAL A 52 -4.61 3.05 5.06
CA VAL A 52 -5.76 2.17 4.77
C VAL A 52 -6.29 1.51 6.05
N PHE A 53 -5.42 1.12 7.00
CA PHE A 53 -5.84 0.60 8.30
C PHE A 53 -6.63 1.65 9.10
N SER A 54 -6.14 2.89 9.12
CA SER A 54 -6.81 4.02 9.76
C SER A 54 -8.14 4.37 9.07
N ARG A 55 -8.19 4.32 7.73
CA ARG A 55 -9.40 4.50 6.93
C ARG A 55 -10.45 3.42 7.19
N GLN A 56 -10.04 2.17 7.38
CA GLN A 56 -10.97 1.09 7.73
C GLN A 56 -11.52 1.23 9.17
N ARG A 57 -10.75 1.80 10.10
CA ARG A 57 -11.23 2.15 11.45
C ARG A 57 -12.21 3.32 11.45
N LYS A 58 -12.02 4.34 10.61
CA LYS A 58 -12.90 5.52 10.54
C LYS A 58 -14.27 5.25 9.91
N LYS A 59 -14.45 4.09 9.27
CA LYS A 59 -15.71 3.64 8.65
C LYS A 59 -16.50 2.65 9.53
N ARG A 60 -16.12 2.51 10.81
CA ARG A 60 -16.84 1.79 11.85
C ARG A 60 -17.66 2.76 12.68
#